data_AF-A0A527A206-F1
#
_entry.id   AF-A0A527A206-F1
#
_cell.length_a   1.000
_cell.length_b   1.000
_cell.length_c   1.000
_cell.angle_alpha   90.00
_cell.angle_beta   90.00
_cell.angle_gamma   90.00
#
_symmetry.space_group_name_H-M   'P 1'
#
loop_
_entity.id
_entity.type
_entity.pdbx_description
1 polymer ?
#
loop_
_entity_poly.entity_id
_entity_poly.type
_entity_poly.pdbx_seq_one_letter_code
_entity_poly.pdbx_strand_id
1 'polypeptide(L)'
;RDGYVGYVADTVLGGRDHAPTHVVSVPRTFLYPGPDLRLPLSGQLSMGSAVTVTGAAETRGTHYALLPSGEAVISGHLRPLGEPAADYVAVAEAFLGTPYLWGGASGFGIDCSGLVQLAMHMAGRQVLRDS
;
A
#
# COMPACT_ATOMS: atom_id res chain seq x y z
N ARG A 1 9.17 -4.22 -10.65
CA ARG A 1 10.44 -4.66 -9.99
C ARG A 1 10.86 -6.04 -10.51
N ASP A 2 10.35 -6.40 -11.69
CA ASP A 2 10.33 -7.70 -12.35
C ASP A 2 10.31 -7.55 -13.90
N GLY A 3 10.28 -6.32 -14.42
CA GLY A 3 10.29 -6.04 -15.86
C GLY A 3 8.97 -6.31 -16.59
N TYR A 4 7.86 -6.53 -15.87
CA TYR A 4 6.57 -6.86 -16.48
C TYR A 4 6.05 -5.71 -17.35
N VAL A 5 5.64 -6.01 -18.58
CA VAL A 5 5.20 -5.02 -19.58
C VAL A 5 3.69 -5.05 -19.74
N GLY A 6 3.08 -3.87 -19.82
CA GLY A 6 1.65 -3.69 -20.05
C GLY A 6 1.34 -2.25 -20.44
N TYR A 7 0.04 -1.97 -20.64
CA TYR A 7 -0.45 -0.64 -20.99
C TYR A 7 -1.37 -0.11 -19.90
N VAL A 8 -1.27 1.19 -19.62
CA VAL A 8 -2.13 1.92 -18.68
C VAL A 8 -2.57 3.23 -19.31
N ALA A 9 -3.66 3.81 -18.81
CA ALA A 9 -4.04 5.17 -19.19
C ALA A 9 -2.95 6.17 -18.74
N ASP A 10 -2.61 7.14 -19.59
CA ASP A 10 -1.61 8.17 -19.25
C ASP A 10 -1.99 8.94 -17.98
N THR A 11 -3.29 9.16 -17.78
CA THR A 11 -3.85 9.88 -16.62
C THR A 11 -3.63 9.19 -15.27
N VAL A 12 -3.23 7.90 -15.25
CA VAL A 12 -2.90 7.19 -14.01
C VAL A 12 -1.40 7.16 -13.71
N LEU A 13 -0.59 7.75 -14.58
CA LEU A 13 0.83 7.96 -14.38
C LEU A 13 1.08 9.39 -13.87
N GLY A 14 2.04 9.51 -12.96
CA GLY A 14 2.45 10.79 -12.41
C GLY A 14 3.89 10.74 -11.94
N GLY A 15 4.54 11.91 -11.92
CA GLY A 15 5.84 12.06 -11.30
C GLY A 15 5.80 11.75 -9.81
N ARG A 16 6.94 11.33 -9.25
CA ARG A 16 7.15 11.30 -7.80
C ARG A 16 8.10 12.42 -7.42
N ASP A 17 7.57 13.43 -6.74
CA ASP A 17 8.35 14.58 -6.30
C ASP A 17 9.19 14.28 -5.05
N HIS A 18 8.77 13.30 -4.24
CA HIS A 18 9.41 12.95 -2.99
C HIS A 18 9.76 11.46 -2.94
N ALA A 19 10.91 11.15 -2.37
CA ALA A 19 11.30 9.77 -2.09
C ALA A 19 10.34 9.18 -1.05
N PRO A 20 9.82 7.95 -1.26
CA PRO A 20 8.95 7.34 -0.28
C PRO A 20 9.75 7.02 0.99
N THR A 21 9.08 7.10 2.14
CA THR A 21 9.67 6.80 3.45
C THR A 21 8.97 5.61 4.13
N HIS A 22 7.75 5.30 3.73
CA HIS A 22 6.93 4.23 4.31
C HIS A 22 6.22 3.42 3.21
N VAL A 23 5.71 2.27 3.60
CA VAL A 23 4.85 1.40 2.79
C VAL A 23 3.58 1.07 3.58
N VAL A 24 2.45 0.99 2.89
CA VAL A 24 1.21 0.46 3.48
C VAL A 24 1.41 -1.02 3.83
N SER A 25 1.16 -1.38 5.08
CA SER A 25 1.37 -2.72 5.65
C SER A 25 0.08 -3.49 5.97
N VAL A 26 -1.07 -2.84 5.84
CA VAL A 26 -2.41 -3.46 5.96
C VAL A 26 -2.99 -3.72 4.56
N PRO A 27 -3.93 -4.67 4.37
CA PRO A 27 -4.46 -4.99 3.04
C PRO A 27 -5.00 -3.78 2.28
N ARG A 28 -5.70 -2.88 2.98
CA ARG A 28 -6.35 -1.67 2.46
C ARG A 28 -6.34 -0.56 3.53
N THR A 29 -6.13 0.68 3.11
CA THR A 29 -6.30 1.88 3.95
C THR A 29 -6.93 3.01 3.14
N PHE A 30 -7.45 4.01 3.83
CA PHE A 30 -8.03 5.21 3.23
C PHE A 30 -7.09 6.41 3.36
N LEU A 31 -7.22 7.33 2.40
CA LEU A 31 -6.68 8.68 2.45
C LEU A 31 -7.79 9.62 2.90
N TYR A 32 -7.44 10.53 3.79
CA TYR A 32 -8.33 11.59 4.25
C TYR A 32 -7.72 12.95 3.89
N PRO A 33 -8.52 13.98 3.57
CA PRO A 33 -8.02 15.33 3.25
C PRO A 33 -7.39 16.06 4.45
N GLY A 34 -7.38 15.43 5.62
CA GLY A 34 -6.72 15.88 6.84
C GLY A 34 -6.71 14.75 7.88
N PRO A 35 -6.08 14.94 9.05
CA PRO A 35 -5.88 13.89 10.05
C PRO A 35 -7.16 13.62 10.86
N ASP A 36 -8.25 13.21 10.20
CA ASP A 36 -9.51 12.90 10.85
C ASP A 36 -10.31 11.91 9.99
N LEU A 37 -10.58 10.72 10.56
CA LEU A 37 -11.31 9.64 9.88
C LEU A 37 -12.79 9.95 9.63
N ARG A 38 -13.31 11.05 10.18
CA ARG A 38 -14.69 11.51 9.93
C ARG A 38 -14.81 12.38 8.67
N LEU A 39 -13.69 12.80 8.10
CA LEU A 39 -13.68 13.49 6.82
C LEU A 39 -14.05 12.51 5.69
N PRO A 40 -14.64 13.00 4.58
CA PRO A 40 -14.85 12.16 3.41
C PRO A 40 -13.51 11.61 2.91
N LEU A 41 -13.50 10.35 2.48
CA LEU A 41 -12.30 9.74 1.89
C LEU A 41 -11.90 10.50 0.61
N SER A 42 -10.62 10.80 0.46
CA SER A 42 -10.05 11.36 -0.77
C SER A 42 -9.52 10.27 -1.70
N GLY A 43 -9.25 9.08 -1.16
CA GLY A 43 -8.77 7.93 -1.92
C GLY A 43 -8.53 6.70 -1.05
N GLN A 44 -7.94 5.69 -1.67
CA GLN A 44 -7.63 4.42 -1.03
C GLN A 44 -6.30 3.88 -1.54
N LEU A 45 -5.58 3.19 -0.67
CA LEU A 45 -4.31 2.54 -0.96
C LEU A 45 -4.38 1.08 -0.53
N SER A 46 -3.57 0.25 -1.19
CA SER A 46 -3.41 -1.15 -0.83
C SER A 46 -2.02 -1.41 -0.26
N MET A 47 -1.85 -2.54 0.43
CA MET A 47 -0.55 -3.01 0.86
C MET A 47 0.48 -2.93 -0.28
N GLY A 48 1.71 -2.52 0.04
CA GLY A 48 2.76 -2.32 -0.96
C GLY A 48 2.76 -0.95 -1.62
N SER A 49 1.69 -0.14 -1.46
CA SER A 49 1.74 1.28 -1.84
C SER A 49 2.80 2.01 -1.01
N ALA A 50 3.80 2.58 -1.68
CA ALA A 50 4.85 3.37 -1.04
C ALA A 50 4.43 4.85 -0.97
N VAL A 51 4.62 5.46 0.20
CA VAL A 51 4.22 6.84 0.51
C VAL A 51 5.37 7.61 1.15
N THR A 52 5.36 8.94 1.00
CA THR A 52 6.24 9.84 1.76
C THR A 52 5.46 10.40 2.93
N VAL A 53 5.96 10.19 4.14
CA VAL A 53 5.44 10.82 5.35
C VAL A 53 6.26 12.07 5.64
N THR A 54 5.59 13.22 5.75
CA THR A 54 6.19 14.54 6.01
C THR A 54 5.92 15.06 7.42
N GLY A 55 4.97 14.46 8.13
CA GLY A 55 4.63 14.83 9.49
C GLY A 55 3.71 13.83 10.17
N ALA A 56 3.38 14.12 11.42
CA ALA A 56 2.44 13.34 12.21
C ALA A 56 1.44 14.27 12.89
N ALA A 57 0.23 13.77 13.10
CA ALA A 57 -0.82 14.45 13.85
C ALA A 57 -1.60 13.44 14.69
N GLU A 58 -2.30 13.93 15.71
CA GLU A 58 -3.21 13.13 16.51
C GLU A 58 -4.55 13.83 16.61
N THR A 59 -5.62 13.11 16.30
CA THR A 59 -6.99 13.61 16.42
C THR A 59 -7.82 12.55 17.13
N ARG A 60 -8.40 12.91 18.29
CA ARG A 60 -9.27 12.04 19.09
C ARG A 60 -8.61 10.67 19.40
N GLY A 61 -7.33 10.67 19.75
CA GLY A 61 -6.58 9.45 20.10
C GLY A 61 -6.16 8.59 18.91
N THR A 62 -6.41 9.02 17.67
CA THR A 62 -5.91 8.34 16.47
C THR A 62 -4.70 9.08 15.92
N HIS A 63 -3.59 8.35 15.72
CA HIS A 63 -2.38 8.88 15.11
C HIS A 63 -2.46 8.80 13.59
N TYR A 64 -2.05 9.88 12.94
CA TYR A 64 -2.03 10.04 11.50
C TYR A 64 -0.65 10.40 11.00
N ALA A 65 -0.27 9.82 9.87
CA ALA A 65 0.86 10.22 9.06
C ALA A 65 0.38 11.20 7.99
N LEU A 66 1.02 12.36 7.91
CA LEU A 66 0.73 13.40 6.91
C LEU A 66 1.57 13.18 5.66
N LEU A 67 0.96 13.38 4.49
CA LEU A 67 1.59 13.27 3.18
C LEU A 67 1.90 14.65 2.60
N PRO A 68 2.80 14.78 1.60
CA PRO A 68 3.08 16.05 0.92
C PRO A 68 1.85 16.73 0.31
N SER A 69 0.81 15.95 -0.06
CA SER A 69 -0.45 16.47 -0.61
C SER A 69 -1.32 17.20 0.43
N GLY A 70 -0.98 17.10 1.73
CA GLY A 70 -1.83 17.53 2.84
C GLY A 70 -2.81 16.45 3.31
N GLU A 71 -2.90 15.33 2.59
CA GLU A 71 -3.70 14.18 3.01
C GLU A 71 -3.07 13.45 4.20
N ALA A 72 -3.89 12.63 4.86
CA ALA A 72 -3.50 11.83 6.01
C ALA A 72 -3.91 10.37 5.86
N VAL A 73 -3.06 9.49 6.41
CA VAL A 73 -3.30 8.05 6.57
C VAL A 73 -3.13 7.69 8.05
N ILE A 74 -3.89 6.72 8.56
CA ILE A 74 -3.68 6.22 9.94
C ILE A 74 -2.26 5.65 10.06
N SER A 75 -1.47 6.15 11.02
CA SER A 75 -0.04 5.79 11.13
C SER A 75 0.19 4.30 11.30
N GLY A 76 -0.67 3.61 12.05
CA GLY A 76 -0.57 2.16 12.27
C GLY A 76 -0.79 1.30 11.02
N HIS A 77 -1.24 1.89 9.91
CA HIS A 77 -1.40 1.21 8.62
C HIS A 77 -0.12 1.24 7.78
N LEU A 78 0.91 1.95 8.25
CA LEU A 78 2.18 2.16 7.57
C LEU A 78 3.31 1.47 8.32
N ARG A 79 4.36 1.12 7.57
CA ARG A 79 5.64 0.66 8.10
C ARG A 79 6.78 1.40 7.40
N PRO A 80 7.89 1.74 8.10
CA PRO A 80 9.05 2.35 7.46
C PRO A 80 9.59 1.50 6.29
N LEU A 81 10.06 2.17 5.24
CA LEU A 81 10.83 1.50 4.21
C LEU A 81 12.18 1.06 4.77
N GLY A 82 12.57 -0.18 4.48
CA GLY A 82 13.77 -0.81 5.05
C GLY A 82 13.49 -1.84 6.13
N GLU A 83 12.25 -1.92 6.61
CA GLU A 83 11.81 -2.94 7.56
C GLU A 83 10.90 -3.95 6.86
N PRO A 84 11.41 -5.07 6.33
CA PRO A 84 10.59 -6.09 5.69
C PRO A 84 9.72 -6.84 6.71
N ALA A 85 8.63 -7.43 6.24
CA ALA A 85 7.86 -8.39 7.03
C ALA A 85 8.75 -9.60 7.33
N ALA A 86 8.75 -10.06 8.58
CA ALA A 86 9.52 -11.23 8.98
C ALA A 86 9.01 -12.52 8.32
N ASP A 87 7.69 -12.60 8.13
CA ASP A 87 7.01 -13.77 7.56
C ASP A 87 6.10 -13.36 6.40
N TYR A 88 6.38 -13.91 5.22
CA TYR A 88 5.56 -13.70 4.03
C TYR A 88 4.25 -14.50 4.10
N VAL A 89 4.17 -15.58 4.88
CA VAL A 89 2.94 -16.35 5.06
C VAL A 89 1.92 -15.51 5.82
N ALA A 90 2.30 -14.91 6.94
CA ALA A 90 1.43 -13.96 7.65
C ALA A 90 0.96 -12.79 6.77
N VAL A 91 1.81 -12.31 5.84
CA VAL A 91 1.38 -11.30 4.85
C VAL A 91 0.31 -11.85 3.92
N ALA A 92 0.49 -13.07 3.39
CA ALA A 92 -0.49 -13.70 2.52
C ALA A 92 -1.82 -13.98 3.24
N GLU A 93 -1.77 -14.41 4.49
CA GLU A 93 -2.95 -14.67 5.33
C GLU A 93 -3.80 -13.41 5.57
N ALA A 94 -3.18 -12.22 5.58
CA ALA A 94 -3.91 -10.95 5.68
C ALA A 94 -4.87 -10.70 4.50
N PHE A 95 -4.73 -11.44 3.40
CA PHE A 95 -5.61 -11.37 2.23
C PHE A 95 -6.70 -12.44 2.20
N LEU A 96 -6.83 -13.29 3.24
CA LEU A 96 -7.93 -14.24 3.33
C LEU A 96 -9.29 -13.53 3.13
N GLY A 97 -10.11 -14.11 2.25
CA GLY A 97 -11.41 -13.54 1.86
C GLY A 97 -11.35 -12.41 0.81
N THR A 98 -10.16 -12.01 0.34
CA THR A 98 -10.05 -11.09 -0.79
C THR A 98 -10.54 -11.80 -2.07
N PRO A 99 -11.48 -11.22 -2.82
CA PRO A 99 -11.96 -11.83 -4.06
C PRO A 99 -10.86 -12.05 -5.08
N TYR A 100 -10.94 -13.17 -5.79
CA TYR A 100 -10.05 -13.45 -6.90
C TYR A 100 -10.31 -12.46 -8.04
N LEU A 101 -9.24 -11.85 -8.55
CA LEU A 101 -9.27 -10.99 -9.72
C LEU A 101 -8.13 -11.40 -10.64
N TRP A 102 -8.45 -11.85 -11.85
CA TRP A 102 -7.43 -12.19 -12.86
C TRP A 102 -6.53 -10.99 -13.15
N GLY A 103 -5.21 -11.16 -13.03
CA GLY A 103 -4.23 -10.08 -13.13
C GLY A 103 -4.08 -9.23 -11.86
N GLY A 104 -4.90 -9.47 -10.83
CA GLY A 104 -4.93 -8.71 -9.59
C GLY A 104 -3.70 -8.94 -8.71
N ALA A 105 -3.14 -7.85 -8.18
CA ALA A 105 -1.99 -7.86 -7.27
C ALA A 105 -2.18 -6.87 -6.11
N SER A 106 -3.41 -6.74 -5.60
CA SER A 106 -3.74 -5.79 -4.53
C SER A 106 -4.85 -6.31 -3.62
N GLY A 107 -5.07 -5.63 -2.51
CA GLY A 107 -6.20 -5.84 -1.62
C GLY A 107 -7.57 -5.54 -2.22
N PHE A 108 -7.65 -4.98 -3.42
CA PHE A 108 -8.93 -4.78 -4.13
C PHE A 108 -9.31 -5.97 -5.02
N GLY A 109 -8.41 -6.94 -5.15
CA GLY A 109 -8.57 -8.13 -5.97
C GLY A 109 -7.20 -8.73 -6.26
N ILE A 110 -7.05 -10.03 -6.06
CA ILE A 110 -5.76 -10.71 -6.13
C ILE A 110 -5.87 -12.07 -6.81
N ASP A 111 -4.96 -12.38 -7.72
CA ASP A 111 -4.82 -13.72 -8.27
C ASP A 111 -3.77 -14.55 -7.53
N CYS A 112 -3.55 -15.79 -7.99
CA CYS A 112 -2.67 -16.75 -7.37
C CYS A 112 -1.22 -16.23 -7.28
N SER A 113 -0.66 -15.78 -8.40
CA SER A 113 0.73 -15.34 -8.47
C SER A 113 0.92 -13.91 -7.95
N GLY A 114 -0.11 -13.05 -8.03
CA GLY A 114 -0.16 -11.73 -7.41
C GLY A 114 -0.10 -11.80 -5.88
N LEU A 115 -0.74 -12.80 -5.26
CA LEU A 115 -0.63 -13.06 -3.82
C LEU A 115 0.79 -13.40 -3.42
N VAL A 116 1.41 -14.35 -4.13
CA VAL A 116 2.80 -14.76 -3.88
C VAL A 116 3.75 -13.58 -4.07
N GLN A 117 3.59 -12.82 -5.16
CA GLN A 117 4.44 -11.68 -5.48
C GLN A 117 4.35 -10.60 -4.41
N LEU A 118 3.13 -10.21 -4.01
CA LEU A 118 2.93 -9.18 -2.98
C LEU A 118 3.48 -9.62 -1.62
N ALA A 119 3.20 -10.85 -1.20
CA ALA A 119 3.69 -11.40 0.06
C ALA A 119 5.23 -11.42 0.13
N MET A 120 5.87 -11.94 -0.93
CA MET A 120 7.33 -11.95 -1.04
C MET A 120 7.90 -10.53 -1.06
N HIS A 121 7.27 -9.61 -1.81
CA HIS A 121 7.69 -8.22 -1.87
C HIS A 121 7.70 -7.56 -0.49
N MET A 122 6.62 -7.74 0.28
CA MET A 122 6.51 -7.17 1.62
C MET A 122 7.50 -7.79 2.61
N ALA A 123 8.00 -9.00 2.36
CA ALA A 123 9.09 -9.65 3.08
C ALA A 123 10.49 -9.37 2.48
N GLY A 124 10.61 -8.36 1.60
CA GLY A 124 11.89 -7.92 1.06
C GLY A 124 12.46 -8.80 -0.06
N ARG A 125 11.68 -9.76 -0.58
CA ARG A 125 12.09 -10.71 -1.63
C ARG A 125 11.50 -10.29 -2.97
N GLN A 126 12.20 -10.56 -4.05
CA GLN A 126 11.72 -10.32 -5.42
C GLN A 126 11.47 -11.64 -6.12
N VAL A 127 10.30 -11.77 -6.73
CA VAL A 127 9.87 -12.92 -7.53
C VAL A 127 9.17 -12.41 -8.78
N LEU A 128 9.14 -13.24 -9.82
CA LEU A 128 8.45 -12.92 -11.08
C LEU A 128 6.93 -12.90 -10.89
N ARG A 129 6.23 -12.20 -11.78
CA ARG A 129 4.77 -12.00 -11.70
C ARG A 129 3.96 -13.25 -12.02
N ASP A 130 4.45 -14.09 -12.92
CA ASP A 130 3.71 -15.22 -13.45
C ASP A 130 4.31 -16.56 -12.98
N SER A 131 3.42 -17.54 -12.84
CA SER A 131 3.72 -18.94 -12.56
C SER A 131 4.09 -19.72 -13.81
#